data_AF-A0A939RA52-F1
#
_entry.id   AF-A0A939RA52-F1
#
_cell.length_a   1.000
_cell.length_b   1.000
_cell.length_c   1.000
_cell.angle_alpha   90.00
_cell.angle_beta   90.00
_cell.angle_gamma   90.00
#
_symmetry.space_group_name_H-M   'P 1'
#
loop_
_entity.id
_entity.type
_entity.pdbx_description
1 polymer ?
#
loop_
_entity_poly.entity_id
_entity_poly.type
_entity_poly.pdbx_seq_one_letter_code
_entity_poly.pdbx_strand_id
1 'polypeptide(L)'
;MFTCDHKKLRLSFNKFHNFEKGDLPEHGEFCLLELKDGRYTGGEWWPGDNNGKGKKISGKFIRGTADTVQPEEVAKWHTLDKDDLTNCLENSEINWINIGPEGEGVCSVVFKDFKSTRDGKYPKDDQYCLLILTDGGLGAGRWEKYNTKYVKAKGTFIYAPALAQHSIDRVWAWTPLSPDDTFERKQEEEKELRLERKLNRNPSADPEKFKYGTDIRVYYEKALEKLRKDYPWATVTQMKKSGEWIITPVHGQYVFGQDHGMIMNYRQINEWKDGSTADEFIDFLCKYTEESVRNSNPDKKFSMGMDIGVYLDKAFGNVKKDYRWADRAALDKACRYVIKKVKGDWEFVRDYGGKNGEYVCNCPTAEEFIRQVENDYQNAALRANPVVDVYLPEFGHVDLHGWYLERYQFSKLESGDYKVDVQAGDRVTGGGREFFITPHCFEAKTYDEFLDRYLEIVPGGSFGLCKEQLINDAKLKSFLGY
;
A
#
# COMPACT_ATOMS: atom_id res chain seq x y z
N MET A 1 31.74 -53.71 14.08
CA MET A 1 31.63 -54.54 12.86
C MET A 1 30.26 -54.23 12.30
N PHE A 2 30.16 -53.44 11.23
CA PHE A 2 28.88 -53.00 10.67
C PHE A 2 28.76 -53.46 9.21
N THR A 3 27.68 -54.20 8.97
CA THR A 3 27.32 -54.85 7.71
C THR A 3 26.70 -53.82 6.78
N CYS A 4 27.38 -53.48 5.68
CA CYS A 4 26.80 -52.70 4.59
C CYS A 4 26.11 -53.68 3.65
N ASP A 5 24.81 -53.91 3.81
CA ASP A 5 24.08 -54.80 2.92
C ASP A 5 23.64 -54.01 1.67
N HIS A 6 24.34 -54.28 0.58
CA HIS A 6 24.27 -53.57 -0.68
C HIS A 6 22.87 -53.69 -1.31
N LYS A 7 22.01 -52.69 -1.07
CA LYS A 7 20.88 -52.20 -1.90
C LYS A 7 20.08 -51.06 -1.26
N LYS A 8 20.27 -50.78 0.03
CA LYS A 8 19.53 -49.76 0.79
C LYS A 8 20.43 -49.17 1.88
N LEU A 9 20.71 -47.86 1.82
CA LEU A 9 21.47 -47.18 2.87
C LEU A 9 20.62 -47.11 4.15
N ARG A 10 21.12 -47.61 5.30
CA ARG A 10 20.47 -47.48 6.61
C ARG A 10 21.43 -46.73 7.54
N LEU A 11 21.02 -45.55 8.01
CA LEU A 11 21.84 -44.67 8.85
C LEU A 11 21.12 -44.35 10.16
N SER A 12 21.60 -44.88 11.27
CA SER A 12 21.02 -44.67 12.61
C SER A 12 21.65 -43.44 13.27
N PHE A 13 20.83 -42.60 13.92
CA PHE A 13 21.24 -41.41 14.68
C PHE A 13 20.83 -41.59 16.14
N ASN A 14 21.56 -40.97 17.08
CA ASN A 14 21.48 -41.33 18.51
C ASN A 14 20.76 -40.32 19.43
N LYS A 15 20.14 -39.25 18.93
CA LYS A 15 19.44 -38.29 19.80
C LYS A 15 18.00 -38.00 19.32
N PHE A 16 17.05 -38.35 20.18
CA PHE A 16 15.61 -38.30 19.95
C PHE A 16 15.00 -37.59 21.14
N HIS A 17 14.29 -36.50 20.90
CA HIS A 17 13.60 -35.78 21.97
C HIS A 17 12.11 -36.13 21.96
N ASN A 18 11.58 -36.42 23.15
CA ASN A 18 10.17 -36.70 23.30
C ASN A 18 9.51 -35.66 24.20
N PHE A 19 8.77 -34.76 23.55
CA PHE A 19 8.03 -33.69 24.21
C PHE A 19 7.01 -34.20 25.24
N GLU A 20 6.35 -35.35 24.97
CA GLU A 20 5.41 -35.97 25.91
C GLU A 20 6.10 -36.46 27.19
N LYS A 21 7.40 -36.77 27.12
CA LYS A 21 8.22 -37.21 28.24
C LYS A 21 8.98 -36.06 28.92
N GLY A 22 8.79 -34.82 28.47
CA GLY A 22 9.50 -33.65 28.98
C GLY A 22 10.97 -33.59 28.61
N ASP A 23 11.39 -34.37 27.61
CA ASP A 23 12.72 -34.33 27.02
C ASP A 23 12.72 -33.31 25.88
N LEU A 24 13.41 -32.17 26.11
CA LEU A 24 13.39 -31.00 25.23
C LEU A 24 14.79 -30.71 24.72
N PRO A 25 14.94 -30.30 23.44
CA PRO A 25 16.22 -29.83 22.93
C PRO A 25 16.59 -28.47 23.54
N GLU A 26 17.85 -28.08 23.36
CA GLU A 26 18.36 -26.79 23.84
C GLU A 26 17.76 -25.62 23.03
N HIS A 27 17.77 -24.41 23.60
CA HIS A 27 17.31 -23.21 22.91
C HIS A 27 18.09 -23.01 21.59
N GLY A 28 17.38 -22.92 20.46
CA GLY A 28 17.95 -22.73 19.13
C GLY A 28 18.45 -24.02 18.46
N GLU A 29 18.31 -25.18 19.09
CA GLU A 29 18.66 -26.47 18.47
C GLU A 29 17.67 -26.78 17.32
N PHE A 30 18.22 -27.04 16.13
CA PHE A 30 17.42 -27.34 14.94
C PHE A 30 17.02 -28.81 14.94
N CYS A 31 15.72 -29.06 14.86
CA CYS A 31 15.14 -30.38 14.92
C CYS A 31 14.31 -30.67 13.67
N LEU A 32 14.27 -31.94 13.29
CA LEU A 32 13.23 -32.50 12.45
C LEU A 32 11.99 -32.76 13.33
N LEU A 33 10.84 -32.28 12.86
CA LEU A 33 9.58 -32.20 13.56
C LEU A 33 8.54 -33.08 12.84
N GLU A 34 7.86 -33.97 13.56
CA GLU A 34 6.67 -34.67 13.05
C GLU A 34 5.40 -33.90 13.42
N LEU A 35 4.65 -33.43 12.42
CA LEU A 35 3.36 -32.78 12.60
C LEU A 35 2.29 -33.81 12.99
N LYS A 36 1.21 -33.35 13.64
CA LYS A 36 0.05 -34.19 14.01
C LYS A 36 -0.55 -35.02 12.87
N ASP A 37 -0.42 -34.55 11.63
CA ASP A 37 -0.92 -35.23 10.43
C ASP A 37 0.08 -36.25 9.85
N GLY A 38 1.21 -36.48 10.51
CA GLY A 38 2.26 -37.43 10.11
C GLY A 38 3.24 -36.88 9.08
N ARG A 39 3.13 -35.60 8.66
CA ARG A 39 4.15 -34.93 7.84
C ARG A 39 5.38 -34.57 8.67
N TYR A 40 6.53 -34.38 8.01
CA TYR A 40 7.77 -33.95 8.66
C TYR A 40 8.20 -32.55 8.18
N THR A 41 8.86 -31.78 9.05
CA THR A 41 9.44 -30.47 8.70
C THR A 41 10.70 -30.21 9.52
N GLY A 42 11.54 -29.25 9.14
CA GLY A 42 12.63 -28.76 10.01
C GLY A 42 12.21 -27.48 10.74
N GLY A 43 12.80 -27.22 11.92
CA GLY A 43 12.64 -25.94 12.61
C GLY A 43 13.47 -25.83 13.89
N GLU A 44 13.67 -24.60 14.35
CA GLU A 44 14.40 -24.30 15.60
C GLU A 44 13.47 -24.29 16.81
N TRP A 45 13.96 -24.80 17.93
CA TRP A 45 13.26 -24.72 19.20
C TRP A 45 13.47 -23.39 19.92
N TRP A 46 12.38 -22.70 20.23
CA TRP A 46 12.39 -21.50 21.06
C TRP A 46 11.55 -21.73 22.31
N PRO A 47 12.17 -22.06 23.47
CA PRO A 47 11.45 -22.25 24.71
C PRO A 47 10.71 -20.95 25.12
N GLY A 48 9.48 -21.10 25.61
CA GLY A 48 8.71 -19.99 26.16
C GLY A 48 9.12 -19.68 27.59
N ASP A 49 8.85 -18.45 28.05
CA ASP A 49 9.10 -18.02 29.43
C ASP A 49 8.24 -18.85 30.41
N ASN A 50 8.81 -19.94 30.92
CA ASN A 50 8.17 -20.75 31.94
C ASN A 50 8.31 -20.07 33.32
N ASN A 51 7.42 -19.12 33.63
CA ASN A 51 7.26 -18.59 34.98
C ASN A 51 6.61 -19.63 35.91
N GLY A 52 7.40 -20.66 36.26
CA GLY A 52 7.42 -21.34 37.56
C GLY A 52 6.19 -22.08 38.11
N LYS A 53 4.98 -22.02 37.53
CA LYS A 53 3.80 -22.67 38.13
C LYS A 53 2.85 -23.27 37.09
N GLY A 54 3.28 -24.34 36.44
CA GLY A 54 2.40 -25.21 35.65
C GLY A 54 3.19 -26.25 34.86
N LYS A 55 2.76 -27.51 34.87
CA LYS A 55 3.34 -28.64 34.11
C LYS A 55 3.24 -28.49 32.58
N LYS A 56 2.92 -27.30 32.06
CA LYS A 56 2.73 -27.10 30.63
C LYS A 56 4.04 -26.61 30.03
N ILE A 57 4.72 -27.49 29.31
CA ILE A 57 5.89 -27.11 28.51
C ILE A 57 5.37 -26.18 27.40
N SER A 58 5.93 -24.98 27.31
CA SER A 58 5.53 -23.97 26.32
C SER A 58 6.74 -23.47 25.53
N GLY A 59 6.50 -23.05 24.30
CA GLY A 59 7.51 -22.51 23.39
C GLY A 59 6.94 -22.38 21.98
N LYS A 60 7.78 -22.10 21.00
CA LYS A 60 7.38 -22.04 19.59
C LYS A 60 8.49 -22.60 18.72
N PHE A 61 8.10 -23.10 17.57
CA PHE A 61 9.03 -23.53 16.55
C PHE A 61 9.10 -22.55 15.43
N ILE A 62 10.31 -22.25 15.00
CA ILE A 62 10.55 -21.37 13.86
C ILE A 62 10.96 -22.27 12.69
N ARG A 63 10.04 -22.49 11.73
CA ARG A 63 10.34 -23.26 10.51
C ARG A 63 11.30 -22.48 9.59
N GLY A 64 11.29 -21.15 9.68
CA GLY A 64 12.18 -20.17 9.03
C GLY A 64 11.89 -18.76 9.60
N THR A 65 12.47 -17.67 9.07
CA THR A 65 12.43 -16.33 9.73
C THR A 65 11.03 -15.73 10.02
N ALA A 66 9.94 -16.31 9.52
CA ALA A 66 8.57 -15.82 9.74
C ALA A 66 7.53 -16.89 10.14
N ASP A 67 7.83 -18.19 9.97
CA ASP A 67 6.81 -19.25 10.11
C ASP A 67 6.89 -19.92 11.49
N THR A 68 5.89 -19.69 12.34
CA THR A 68 5.83 -20.25 13.70
C THR A 68 4.86 -21.41 13.83
N VAL A 69 5.26 -22.51 14.47
CA VAL A 69 4.41 -23.66 14.82
C VAL A 69 4.37 -23.87 16.32
N GLN A 70 3.21 -24.25 16.86
CA GLN A 70 3.06 -24.50 18.30
C GLN A 70 3.62 -25.88 18.69
N PRO A 71 4.19 -26.04 19.91
CA PRO A 71 4.78 -27.29 20.36
C PRO A 71 3.80 -28.46 20.30
N GLU A 72 2.53 -28.20 20.60
CA GLU A 72 1.49 -29.22 20.62
C GLU A 72 1.18 -29.78 19.23
N GLU A 73 1.54 -29.10 18.14
CA GLU A 73 1.39 -29.62 16.78
C GLU A 73 2.50 -30.62 16.42
N VAL A 74 3.54 -30.74 17.24
CA VAL A 74 4.70 -31.59 16.99
C VAL A 74 4.74 -32.75 17.98
N ALA A 75 4.36 -33.93 17.51
CA ALA A 75 4.19 -35.10 18.38
C ALA A 75 5.51 -35.83 18.69
N LYS A 76 6.53 -35.72 17.82
CA LYS A 76 7.85 -36.34 18.01
C LYS A 76 8.95 -35.44 17.48
N TRP A 77 10.02 -35.30 18.26
CA TRP A 77 11.13 -34.40 17.94
C TRP A 77 12.38 -35.23 17.69
N HIS A 78 13.09 -34.91 16.62
CA HIS A 78 14.23 -35.67 16.15
C HIS A 78 15.37 -34.69 15.89
N THR A 79 16.56 -34.92 16.45
CA THR A 79 17.74 -34.11 16.11
C THR A 79 18.55 -34.77 15.01
N LEU A 80 19.32 -33.96 14.30
CA LEU A 80 20.27 -34.41 13.28
C LEU A 80 21.68 -34.16 13.80
N ASP A 81 22.30 -35.17 14.39
CA ASP A 81 23.73 -35.15 14.72
C ASP A 81 24.56 -35.78 13.59
N LYS A 82 25.73 -35.20 13.30
CA LYS A 82 26.58 -35.55 12.15
C LYS A 82 27.57 -36.67 12.50
N ASP A 83 27.51 -37.79 11.77
CA ASP A 83 28.60 -38.76 11.65
C ASP A 83 28.97 -39.00 10.17
N ASP A 84 30.20 -39.45 9.93
CA ASP A 84 30.83 -39.58 8.61
C ASP A 84 30.14 -40.63 7.71
N LEU A 85 29.42 -40.15 6.68
CA LEU A 85 28.77 -40.99 5.68
C LEU A 85 29.64 -41.24 4.43
N THR A 86 30.91 -40.82 4.41
CA THR A 86 31.75 -40.81 3.19
C THR A 86 31.82 -42.18 2.51
N ASN A 87 31.86 -43.27 3.29
CA ASN A 87 31.93 -44.65 2.76
C ASN A 87 30.62 -45.14 2.11
N CYS A 88 29.50 -44.45 2.37
CA CYS A 88 28.18 -44.77 1.82
C CYS A 88 27.91 -44.07 0.48
N LEU A 89 28.70 -43.04 0.13
CA LEU A 89 28.53 -42.21 -1.07
C LEU A 89 29.14 -42.84 -2.34
N GLU A 90 29.84 -43.96 -2.21
CA GLU A 90 30.55 -44.61 -3.32
C GLU A 90 29.62 -45.42 -4.26
N ASN A 91 28.36 -45.67 -3.87
CA ASN A 91 27.38 -46.42 -4.67
C ASN A 91 26.16 -45.57 -5.07
N SER A 92 25.67 -45.80 -6.29
CA SER A 92 24.98 -44.80 -7.10
C SER A 92 23.51 -44.48 -6.79
N GLU A 93 22.84 -45.08 -5.80
CA GLU A 93 21.43 -44.73 -5.49
C GLU A 93 21.10 -44.88 -4.00
N ILE A 94 20.74 -43.77 -3.35
CA ILE A 94 20.12 -43.79 -2.02
C ILE A 94 18.60 -43.84 -2.19
N ASN A 95 18.02 -44.97 -1.81
CA ASN A 95 16.58 -45.18 -1.89
C ASN A 95 15.84 -44.64 -0.65
N TRP A 96 16.42 -44.75 0.55
CA TRP A 96 15.85 -44.22 1.79
C TRP A 96 16.91 -44.00 2.88
N ILE A 97 16.55 -43.26 3.93
CA ILE A 97 17.29 -43.06 5.17
C ILE A 97 16.34 -43.33 6.34
N ASN A 98 16.77 -44.08 7.37
CA ASN A 98 15.97 -44.33 8.57
C ASN A 98 16.61 -43.72 9.82
N ILE A 99 16.01 -42.67 10.35
CA ILE A 99 16.47 -41.99 11.56
C ILE A 99 15.82 -42.67 12.77
N GLY A 100 16.59 -43.43 13.57
CA GLY A 100 16.13 -44.13 14.77
C GLY A 100 17.22 -44.99 15.44
N PRO A 101 17.23 -45.17 16.79
CA PRO A 101 18.04 -46.20 17.45
C PRO A 101 17.64 -47.62 17.00
N GLU A 102 18.57 -48.57 17.09
CA GLU A 102 18.24 -50.00 16.90
C GLU A 102 17.53 -50.58 18.12
N GLY A 103 16.36 -51.20 17.93
CA GLY A 103 15.62 -51.92 18.97
C GLY A 103 14.15 -52.13 18.64
N GLU A 104 13.51 -53.18 19.19
CA GLU A 104 12.07 -53.37 19.10
C GLU A 104 11.32 -52.30 19.90
N GLY A 105 10.31 -51.66 19.30
CA GLY A 105 9.49 -50.62 19.93
C GLY A 105 10.06 -49.20 19.86
N VAL A 106 11.11 -48.97 19.06
CA VAL A 106 11.75 -47.66 18.89
C VAL A 106 11.19 -46.92 17.68
N CYS A 107 10.83 -45.63 17.84
CA CYS A 107 10.35 -44.77 16.76
C CYS A 107 11.47 -44.50 15.74
N SER A 108 11.35 -45.05 14.53
CA SER A 108 12.31 -44.87 13.44
C SER A 108 11.62 -44.20 12.24
N VAL A 109 12.13 -43.07 11.74
CA VAL A 109 11.54 -42.30 10.63
C VAL A 109 12.24 -42.63 9.32
N VAL A 110 11.48 -43.10 8.32
CA VAL A 110 12.01 -43.46 7.00
C VAL A 110 11.72 -42.39 5.96
N PHE A 111 12.76 -41.70 5.49
CA PHE A 111 12.70 -40.80 4.32
C PHE A 111 13.05 -41.54 3.06
N LYS A 112 12.31 -41.32 1.96
CA LYS A 112 12.46 -42.02 0.68
C LYS A 112 12.46 -41.03 -0.49
N ASP A 113 12.65 -41.54 -1.70
CA ASP A 113 12.52 -40.81 -2.96
C ASP A 113 13.54 -39.66 -3.13
N PHE A 114 14.78 -39.87 -2.68
CA PHE A 114 15.87 -38.92 -2.88
C PHE A 114 16.14 -38.70 -4.36
N LYS A 115 16.32 -37.43 -4.73
CA LYS A 115 16.63 -36.97 -6.09
C LYS A 115 18.05 -36.48 -6.13
N SER A 116 18.83 -36.91 -7.12
CA SER A 116 20.19 -36.41 -7.30
C SER A 116 20.20 -35.04 -7.97
N THR A 117 21.02 -34.14 -7.45
CA THR A 117 21.32 -32.85 -8.09
C THR A 117 22.12 -33.03 -9.37
N ARG A 118 22.86 -34.14 -9.52
CA ARG A 118 23.62 -34.50 -10.73
C ARG A 118 22.72 -34.77 -11.94
N ASP A 119 21.48 -35.21 -11.70
CA ASP A 119 20.48 -35.46 -12.73
C ASP A 119 19.70 -34.20 -13.14
N GLY A 120 20.09 -33.02 -12.65
CA GLY A 120 19.38 -31.76 -12.90
C GLY A 120 18.03 -31.64 -12.18
N LYS A 121 17.76 -32.52 -11.20
CA LYS A 121 16.54 -32.46 -10.37
C LYS A 121 16.78 -31.59 -9.15
N TYR A 122 16.15 -30.42 -9.10
CA TYR A 122 16.33 -29.44 -8.04
C TYR A 122 15.05 -29.24 -7.22
N PRO A 123 15.16 -28.86 -5.93
CA PRO A 123 14.00 -28.46 -5.16
C PRO A 123 13.30 -27.25 -5.76
N LYS A 124 12.01 -27.10 -5.46
CA LYS A 124 11.29 -25.86 -5.78
C LYS A 124 11.77 -24.74 -4.87
N ASP A 125 11.70 -23.51 -5.38
CA ASP A 125 11.94 -22.32 -4.56
C ASP A 125 11.08 -22.38 -3.31
N ASP A 126 11.62 -22.00 -2.17
CA ASP A 126 11.00 -22.02 -0.85
C ASP A 126 10.65 -23.39 -0.24
N GLN A 127 11.06 -24.51 -0.86
CA GLN A 127 10.70 -25.86 -0.41
C GLN A 127 11.58 -26.35 0.76
N TYR A 128 10.96 -26.86 1.83
CA TYR A 128 11.68 -27.58 2.88
C TYR A 128 12.15 -28.96 2.42
N CYS A 129 13.45 -29.20 2.53
CA CYS A 129 14.09 -30.42 2.06
C CYS A 129 15.02 -31.00 3.12
N LEU A 130 15.15 -32.33 3.07
CA LEU A 130 16.26 -33.04 3.68
C LEU A 130 17.32 -33.27 2.59
N LEU A 131 18.56 -32.96 2.91
CA LEU A 131 19.71 -33.01 2.02
C LEU A 131 20.74 -34.02 2.50
N ILE A 132 21.41 -34.64 1.53
CA ILE A 132 22.65 -35.37 1.70
C ILE A 132 23.74 -34.56 1.02
N LEU A 133 24.73 -34.11 1.79
CA LEU A 133 25.87 -33.34 1.32
C LEU A 133 26.92 -34.25 0.70
N THR A 134 27.76 -33.70 -0.16
CA THR A 134 28.84 -34.43 -0.83
C THR A 134 29.94 -34.90 0.11
N ASP A 135 30.05 -34.30 1.31
CA ASP A 135 30.95 -34.74 2.39
C ASP A 135 30.30 -35.78 3.31
N GLY A 136 29.12 -36.26 2.96
CA GLY A 136 28.36 -37.20 3.78
C GLY A 136 27.65 -36.55 4.96
N GLY A 137 27.63 -35.22 5.07
CA GLY A 137 26.76 -34.56 6.04
C GLY A 137 25.28 -34.69 5.66
N LEU A 138 24.39 -34.67 6.65
CA LEU A 138 22.96 -34.39 6.43
C LEU A 138 22.64 -32.94 6.78
N GLY A 139 21.66 -32.36 6.10
CA GLY A 139 21.13 -31.04 6.42
C GLY A 139 19.64 -30.95 6.12
N ALA A 140 18.90 -30.14 6.88
CA ALA A 140 17.47 -29.89 6.64
C ALA A 140 17.20 -28.38 6.72
N GLY A 141 16.27 -27.87 5.89
CA GLY A 141 16.18 -26.42 5.66
C GLY A 141 15.47 -26.08 4.35
N ARG A 142 15.51 -24.79 3.99
CA ARG A 142 14.74 -24.24 2.86
C ARG A 142 15.62 -24.03 1.63
N TRP A 143 15.08 -24.39 0.47
CA TRP A 143 15.72 -24.09 -0.81
C TRP A 143 15.38 -22.68 -1.26
N GLU A 144 16.38 -21.83 -1.50
CA GLU A 144 16.16 -20.50 -2.08
C GLU A 144 16.80 -20.43 -3.48
N LYS A 145 15.99 -20.09 -4.48
CA LYS A 145 16.46 -19.96 -5.85
C LYS A 145 16.94 -18.54 -6.11
N TYR A 146 18.26 -18.32 -6.09
CA TYR A 146 18.83 -17.07 -6.59
C TYR A 146 18.52 -16.88 -8.07
N ASN A 147 17.68 -15.89 -8.37
CA ASN A 147 17.41 -15.45 -9.74
C ASN A 147 18.28 -14.23 -10.07
N THR A 148 19.59 -14.45 -10.28
CA THR A 148 20.46 -13.40 -10.82
C THR A 148 20.71 -13.63 -12.30
N LYS A 149 20.73 -12.53 -13.08
CA LYS A 149 20.93 -12.53 -14.55
C LYS A 149 22.20 -13.26 -15.03
N TYR A 150 23.10 -13.66 -14.13
CA TYR A 150 24.44 -14.16 -14.46
C TYR A 150 24.73 -15.58 -13.94
N VAL A 151 23.81 -16.23 -13.22
CA VAL A 151 23.98 -17.63 -12.79
C VAL A 151 22.73 -18.41 -13.19
N LYS A 152 22.86 -19.32 -14.16
CA LYS A 152 21.79 -20.26 -14.51
C LYS A 152 21.45 -21.13 -13.29
N ALA A 153 20.35 -20.83 -12.63
CA ALA A 153 19.53 -21.73 -11.79
C ALA A 153 20.24 -22.59 -10.73
N LYS A 154 21.40 -22.17 -10.22
CA LYS A 154 22.03 -22.81 -9.06
C LYS A 154 21.50 -22.12 -7.80
N GLY A 155 20.38 -22.60 -7.27
CA GLY A 155 19.87 -22.13 -5.97
C GLY A 155 20.84 -22.42 -4.83
N THR A 156 20.59 -21.84 -3.66
CA THR A 156 21.37 -22.10 -2.45
C THR A 156 20.44 -22.63 -1.39
N PHE A 157 20.94 -23.58 -0.61
CA PHE A 157 20.22 -24.06 0.55
C PHE A 157 20.60 -23.22 1.76
N ILE A 158 19.58 -22.70 2.45
CA ILE A 158 19.76 -21.87 3.64
C ILE A 158 19.33 -22.68 4.86
N TYR A 159 20.32 -22.92 5.73
CA TYR A 159 20.12 -23.39 7.09
C TYR A 159 19.98 -22.16 8.00
N ALA A 160 18.88 -22.05 8.75
CA ALA A 160 18.53 -20.79 9.42
C ALA A 160 19.36 -20.43 10.68
N PRO A 161 19.89 -21.36 11.51
CA PRO A 161 20.63 -20.96 12.72
C PRO A 161 22.15 -20.89 12.57
N ALA A 162 22.73 -21.39 11.47
CA ALA A 162 24.14 -21.16 11.17
C ALA A 162 24.23 -20.55 9.78
N LEU A 163 25.06 -19.51 9.61
CA LEU A 163 25.45 -18.89 8.33
C LEU A 163 26.02 -19.87 7.27
N ALA A 164 25.86 -21.18 7.45
CA ALA A 164 26.16 -22.22 6.50
C ALA A 164 25.14 -22.22 5.36
N GLN A 165 25.46 -21.45 4.33
CA GLN A 165 24.88 -21.61 3.01
C GLN A 165 25.56 -22.79 2.31
N HIS A 166 24.77 -23.79 1.91
CA HIS A 166 25.29 -24.84 1.05
C HIS A 166 25.01 -24.45 -0.39
N SER A 167 26.09 -24.12 -1.12
CA SER A 167 26.05 -24.11 -2.59
C SER A 167 25.53 -25.47 -3.07
N ILE A 168 24.76 -25.45 -4.15
CA ILE A 168 24.23 -26.66 -4.80
C ILE A 168 25.32 -27.69 -5.12
N ASP A 169 26.55 -27.23 -5.36
CA ASP A 169 27.68 -28.11 -5.69
C ASP A 169 28.12 -28.96 -4.47
N ARG A 170 27.65 -28.62 -3.26
CA ARG A 170 27.85 -29.39 -2.02
C ARG A 170 26.71 -30.33 -1.69
N VAL A 171 25.63 -30.33 -2.47
CA VAL A 171 24.44 -31.17 -2.25
C VAL A 171 24.47 -32.33 -3.24
N TRP A 172 24.46 -33.56 -2.75
CA TRP A 172 24.46 -34.76 -3.58
C TRP A 172 23.05 -35.26 -3.90
N ALA A 173 22.18 -35.36 -2.89
CA ALA A 173 20.80 -35.80 -3.05
C ALA A 173 19.85 -35.05 -2.10
N TRP A 174 18.56 -35.02 -2.43
CA TRP A 174 17.55 -34.35 -1.60
C TRP A 174 16.17 -35.01 -1.69
N THR A 175 15.36 -34.87 -0.66
CA THR A 175 13.94 -35.26 -0.67
C THR A 175 13.09 -34.19 0.05
N PRO A 176 11.85 -33.90 -0.39
CA PRO A 176 11.00 -32.94 0.28
C PRO A 176 10.57 -33.46 1.66
N LEU A 177 10.60 -32.59 2.68
CA LEU A 177 10.10 -32.92 4.02
C LEU A 177 8.57 -32.76 4.12
N SER A 178 8.02 -31.74 3.47
CA SER A 178 6.58 -31.49 3.39
C SER A 178 6.16 -31.01 1.99
N PRO A 179 4.97 -31.38 1.49
CA PRO A 179 4.27 -30.59 0.50
C PRO A 179 3.70 -29.35 1.20
N ASP A 180 4.38 -28.22 1.09
CA ASP A 180 3.92 -26.96 1.71
C ASP A 180 2.56 -26.50 1.14
N ASP A 181 1.58 -26.22 2.01
CA ASP A 181 0.22 -25.72 1.67
C ASP A 181 0.27 -24.48 0.74
N THR A 182 1.32 -23.67 0.85
CA THR A 182 1.57 -22.50 0.00
C THR A 182 1.67 -22.86 -1.49
N PHE A 183 2.12 -24.07 -1.83
CA PHE A 183 2.24 -24.52 -3.23
C PHE A 183 0.97 -25.15 -3.77
N GLU A 184 0.16 -25.78 -2.92
CA GLU A 184 -1.16 -26.26 -3.33
C GLU A 184 -2.05 -25.05 -3.68
N ARG A 185 -2.02 -24.01 -2.85
CA ARG A 185 -2.72 -22.74 -3.11
C ARG A 185 -2.26 -22.07 -4.42
N LYS A 186 -0.95 -21.95 -4.65
CA LYS A 186 -0.43 -21.38 -5.93
C LYS A 186 -0.83 -22.20 -7.16
N GLN A 187 -0.89 -23.52 -7.04
CA GLN A 187 -1.34 -24.39 -8.15
C GLN A 187 -2.84 -24.28 -8.38
N GLU A 188 -3.64 -24.10 -7.32
CA GLU A 188 -5.07 -23.82 -7.42
C GLU A 188 -5.32 -22.45 -8.05
N GLU A 189 -4.64 -21.39 -7.60
CA GLU A 189 -4.68 -20.04 -8.19
C GLU A 189 -4.33 -20.09 -9.69
N GLU A 190 -3.27 -20.81 -10.08
CA GLU A 190 -2.91 -20.98 -11.50
C GLU A 190 -3.98 -21.75 -12.30
N LYS A 191 -4.60 -22.77 -11.70
CA LYS A 191 -5.67 -23.55 -12.35
C LYS A 191 -6.92 -22.70 -12.53
N GLU A 192 -7.32 -21.96 -11.51
CA GLU A 192 -8.44 -21.02 -11.56
C GLU A 192 -8.21 -19.95 -12.62
N LEU A 193 -7.02 -19.35 -12.66
CA LEU A 193 -6.68 -18.33 -13.65
C LEU A 193 -6.65 -18.89 -15.08
N ARG A 194 -6.22 -20.14 -15.27
CA ARG A 194 -6.33 -20.83 -16.57
C ARG A 194 -7.77 -21.15 -16.94
N LEU A 195 -8.60 -21.54 -15.97
CA LEU A 195 -10.02 -21.81 -16.18
C LEU A 195 -10.77 -20.53 -16.57
N GLU A 196 -10.55 -19.45 -15.82
CA GLU A 196 -11.13 -18.13 -16.06
C GLU A 196 -10.75 -17.61 -17.46
N ARG A 197 -9.48 -17.72 -17.85
CA ARG A 197 -9.04 -17.40 -19.22
C ARG A 197 -9.70 -18.26 -20.28
N LYS A 198 -10.03 -19.52 -20.00
CA LYS A 198 -10.73 -20.40 -20.95
C LYS A 198 -12.20 -19.99 -21.07
N LEU A 199 -12.87 -19.72 -19.95
CA LEU A 199 -14.25 -19.26 -19.92
C LEU A 199 -14.40 -17.94 -20.69
N ASN A 200 -13.50 -17.00 -20.46
CA ASN A 200 -13.54 -15.66 -21.08
C ASN A 200 -13.10 -15.62 -22.55
N ARG A 201 -12.71 -16.76 -23.18
CA ARG A 201 -12.44 -16.81 -24.62
C ARG A 201 -13.71 -16.70 -25.46
N ASN A 202 -14.79 -17.34 -25.01
CA ASN A 202 -16.08 -17.37 -25.69
C ASN A 202 -17.19 -17.01 -24.69
N PRO A 203 -17.21 -15.76 -24.20
CA PRO A 203 -18.19 -15.33 -23.22
C PRO A 203 -19.61 -15.32 -23.82
N SER A 204 -20.60 -15.73 -23.04
CA SER A 204 -22.01 -15.58 -23.41
C SER A 204 -22.49 -14.16 -23.15
N ALA A 205 -23.29 -13.61 -24.06
CA ALA A 205 -24.00 -12.35 -23.85
C ALA A 205 -25.46 -12.64 -23.46
N ASP A 206 -25.90 -12.07 -22.35
CA ASP A 206 -27.32 -12.04 -21.97
C ASP A 206 -28.08 -11.17 -22.99
N PRO A 207 -29.09 -11.71 -23.71
CA PRO A 207 -29.80 -10.96 -24.75
C PRO A 207 -30.56 -9.72 -24.24
N GLU A 208 -31.00 -9.70 -22.98
CA GLU A 208 -31.73 -8.57 -22.40
C GLU A 208 -30.79 -7.48 -21.92
N LYS A 209 -29.69 -7.85 -21.25
CA LYS A 209 -28.63 -6.90 -20.85
C LYS A 209 -27.87 -6.34 -22.05
N PHE A 210 -27.61 -7.18 -23.05
CA PHE A 210 -26.81 -6.85 -24.23
C PHE A 210 -27.65 -6.68 -25.51
N LYS A 211 -28.88 -6.19 -25.36
CA LYS A 211 -29.84 -5.89 -26.46
C LYS A 211 -29.24 -5.09 -27.62
N TYR A 212 -28.28 -4.21 -27.33
CA TYR A 212 -27.63 -3.34 -28.33
C TYR A 212 -26.24 -3.83 -28.75
N GLY A 213 -25.89 -5.08 -28.42
CA GLY A 213 -24.58 -5.68 -28.70
C GLY A 213 -23.57 -5.49 -27.56
N THR A 214 -22.32 -5.85 -27.83
CA THR A 214 -21.22 -5.80 -26.84
C THR A 214 -20.26 -4.63 -27.06
N ASP A 215 -20.64 -3.66 -27.89
CA ASP A 215 -19.92 -2.38 -28.01
C ASP A 215 -20.47 -1.36 -27.02
N ILE A 216 -19.69 -1.07 -25.97
CA ILE A 216 -20.05 -0.11 -24.92
C ILE A 216 -20.33 1.29 -25.47
N ARG A 217 -19.78 1.66 -26.64
CA ARG A 217 -20.01 2.98 -27.26
C ARG A 217 -21.48 3.21 -27.56
N VAL A 218 -22.20 2.17 -27.99
CA VAL A 218 -23.64 2.25 -28.31
C VAL A 218 -24.45 2.64 -27.08
N TYR A 219 -24.08 2.13 -25.91
CA TYR A 219 -24.74 2.45 -24.64
C TYR A 219 -24.49 3.89 -24.20
N TYR A 220 -23.24 4.35 -24.33
CA TYR A 220 -22.89 5.75 -24.09
C TYR A 220 -23.62 6.71 -25.05
N GLU A 221 -23.73 6.35 -26.33
CA GLU A 221 -24.45 7.16 -27.33
C GLU A 221 -25.94 7.27 -27.00
N LYS A 222 -26.59 6.16 -26.62
CA LYS A 222 -28.00 6.17 -26.20
C LYS A 222 -28.24 6.95 -24.91
N ALA A 223 -27.37 6.80 -23.92
CA ALA A 223 -27.41 7.60 -22.70
C ALA A 223 -27.19 9.08 -23.00
N LEU A 224 -26.28 9.41 -23.93
CA LEU A 224 -26.04 10.77 -24.38
C LEU A 224 -27.27 11.39 -25.06
N GLU A 225 -27.96 10.66 -25.93
CA GLU A 225 -29.22 11.11 -26.54
C GLU A 225 -30.28 11.46 -25.50
N LYS A 226 -30.38 10.67 -24.42
CA LYS A 226 -31.29 10.94 -23.30
C LYS A 226 -30.87 12.18 -22.52
N LEU A 227 -29.59 12.26 -22.12
CA LEU A 227 -29.04 13.39 -21.36
C LEU A 227 -29.13 14.72 -22.11
N ARG A 228 -28.96 14.73 -23.44
CA ARG A 228 -28.99 15.96 -24.24
C ARG A 228 -30.33 16.69 -24.23
N LYS A 229 -31.41 16.04 -23.78
CA LYS A 229 -32.71 16.70 -23.57
C LYS A 229 -32.64 17.76 -22.47
N ASP A 230 -31.91 17.46 -21.40
CA ASP A 230 -31.75 18.34 -20.24
C ASP A 230 -30.41 19.09 -20.25
N TYR A 231 -29.39 18.50 -20.90
CA TYR A 231 -28.02 19.00 -20.98
C TYR A 231 -27.52 19.05 -22.44
N PRO A 232 -27.92 20.05 -23.25
CA PRO A 232 -27.58 20.11 -24.67
C PRO A 232 -26.07 20.07 -25.00
N TRP A 233 -25.22 20.48 -24.05
CA TRP A 233 -23.75 20.48 -24.17
C TRP A 233 -23.10 19.13 -23.84
N ALA A 234 -23.86 18.11 -23.45
CA ALA A 234 -23.33 16.81 -23.05
C ALA A 234 -22.48 16.18 -24.17
N THR A 235 -21.37 15.54 -23.76
CA THR A 235 -20.51 14.73 -24.63
C THR A 235 -20.18 13.39 -23.97
N VAL A 236 -19.86 12.36 -24.78
CA VAL A 236 -19.37 11.06 -24.26
C VAL A 236 -18.10 11.25 -23.42
N THR A 237 -17.25 12.21 -23.79
CA THR A 237 -16.04 12.52 -23.01
C THR A 237 -16.38 12.96 -21.59
N GLN A 238 -17.34 13.88 -21.42
CA GLN A 238 -17.79 14.33 -20.10
C GLN A 238 -18.36 13.18 -19.29
N MET A 239 -19.13 12.30 -19.93
CA MET A 239 -19.72 11.12 -19.29
C MET A 239 -18.66 10.14 -18.74
N LYS A 240 -17.46 10.12 -19.30
CA LYS A 240 -16.38 9.22 -18.85
C LYS A 240 -15.50 9.79 -17.74
N LYS A 241 -15.73 11.03 -17.29
CA LYS A 241 -14.89 11.69 -16.29
C LYS A 241 -14.95 11.05 -14.90
N SER A 242 -16.13 10.58 -14.48
CA SER A 242 -16.33 9.92 -13.18
C SER A 242 -15.71 8.52 -13.10
N GLY A 243 -15.39 7.92 -14.25
CA GLY A 243 -14.95 6.54 -14.40
C GLY A 243 -15.55 5.93 -15.66
N GLU A 244 -14.72 5.27 -16.47
CA GLU A 244 -15.20 4.62 -17.69
C GLU A 244 -15.79 3.25 -17.35
N TRP A 245 -17.04 3.04 -17.76
CA TRP A 245 -17.65 1.73 -17.80
C TRP A 245 -17.29 1.07 -19.13
N ILE A 246 -17.01 -0.23 -19.08
CA ILE A 246 -16.66 -1.06 -20.23
C ILE A 246 -17.55 -2.30 -20.27
N ILE A 247 -17.62 -2.95 -21.43
CA ILE A 247 -18.15 -4.30 -21.55
C ILE A 247 -16.94 -5.24 -21.58
N THR A 248 -16.87 -6.18 -20.65
CA THR A 248 -15.74 -7.10 -20.51
C THR A 248 -16.24 -8.48 -20.08
N PRO A 249 -15.57 -9.58 -20.49
CA PRO A 249 -15.91 -10.90 -19.99
C PRO A 249 -15.45 -11.10 -18.55
N VAL A 250 -16.32 -11.67 -17.71
CA VAL A 250 -16.07 -12.13 -16.34
C VAL A 250 -16.80 -13.47 -16.16
N HIS A 251 -16.09 -14.49 -15.69
CA HIS A 251 -16.62 -15.84 -15.46
C HIS A 251 -17.38 -16.45 -16.65
N GLY A 252 -16.92 -16.15 -17.88
CA GLY A 252 -17.53 -16.64 -19.11
C GLY A 252 -18.79 -15.90 -19.56
N GLN A 253 -19.09 -14.75 -18.96
CA GLN A 253 -20.22 -13.90 -19.35
C GLN A 253 -19.77 -12.46 -19.61
N TYR A 254 -20.38 -11.78 -20.56
CA TYR A 254 -20.19 -10.33 -20.68
C TYR A 254 -20.88 -9.62 -19.52
N VAL A 255 -20.19 -8.63 -18.94
CA VAL A 255 -20.73 -7.76 -17.89
C VAL A 255 -20.44 -6.30 -18.23
N PHE A 256 -21.26 -5.39 -17.69
CA PHE A 256 -20.91 -3.98 -17.58
C PHE A 256 -20.04 -3.78 -16.35
N GLY A 257 -18.81 -3.28 -16.52
CA GLY A 257 -17.88 -3.17 -15.41
C GLY A 257 -16.94 -1.98 -15.49
N GLN A 258 -16.33 -1.61 -14.36
CA GLN A 258 -15.21 -0.67 -14.29
C GLN A 258 -13.91 -1.45 -14.08
N ASP A 259 -12.91 -1.19 -14.93
CA ASP A 259 -11.59 -1.84 -14.86
C ASP A 259 -10.67 -1.06 -13.91
N HIS A 260 -10.30 -1.69 -12.79
CA HIS A 260 -9.38 -1.14 -11.79
C HIS A 260 -7.93 -1.62 -11.99
N GLY A 261 -7.64 -2.33 -13.08
CA GLY A 261 -6.32 -2.86 -13.39
C GLY A 261 -6.10 -4.28 -12.87
N MET A 262 -4.82 -4.63 -12.65
CA MET A 262 -4.40 -5.99 -12.30
C MET A 262 -3.97 -6.07 -10.84
N ILE A 263 -4.60 -6.95 -10.05
CA ILE A 263 -4.18 -7.33 -8.70
C ILE A 263 -3.88 -8.82 -8.69
N MET A 264 -2.67 -9.21 -8.29
CA MET A 264 -2.24 -10.62 -8.23
C MET A 264 -2.49 -11.40 -9.55
N ASN A 265 -2.32 -10.74 -10.70
CA ASN A 265 -2.62 -11.25 -12.05
C ASN A 265 -4.10 -11.46 -12.39
N TYR A 266 -5.04 -11.01 -11.54
CA TYR A 266 -6.47 -10.95 -11.83
C TYR A 266 -6.85 -9.52 -12.24
N ARG A 267 -7.63 -9.40 -13.31
CA ARG A 267 -8.24 -8.12 -13.67
C ARG A 267 -9.37 -7.83 -12.67
N GLN A 268 -9.27 -6.73 -11.95
CA GLN A 268 -10.29 -6.34 -10.99
C GLN A 268 -11.39 -5.56 -11.71
N ILE A 269 -12.53 -6.22 -11.92
CA ILE A 269 -13.72 -5.62 -12.51
C ILE A 269 -14.76 -5.38 -11.42
N ASN A 270 -15.19 -4.13 -11.25
CA ASN A 270 -16.37 -3.80 -10.46
C ASN A 270 -17.60 -3.84 -11.36
N GLU A 271 -18.42 -4.89 -11.24
CA GLU A 271 -19.61 -5.12 -12.06
C GLU A 271 -20.80 -4.26 -11.61
N TRP A 272 -21.56 -3.74 -12.57
CA TRP A 272 -22.86 -3.15 -12.32
C TRP A 272 -23.91 -4.24 -12.11
N LYS A 273 -24.52 -4.27 -10.91
CA LYS A 273 -25.46 -5.33 -10.49
C LYS A 273 -26.88 -4.84 -10.27
N ASP A 274 -27.13 -3.54 -10.37
CA ASP A 274 -28.40 -2.92 -9.96
C ASP A 274 -29.52 -3.07 -10.99
N GLY A 275 -29.27 -3.72 -12.14
CA GLY A 275 -30.27 -3.92 -13.17
C GLY A 275 -30.05 -5.19 -14.01
N SER A 276 -31.08 -5.55 -14.78
CA SER A 276 -31.13 -6.75 -15.61
C SER A 276 -31.28 -6.43 -17.11
N THR A 277 -31.41 -5.17 -17.50
CA THR A 277 -31.66 -4.80 -18.90
C THR A 277 -30.69 -3.74 -19.44
N ALA A 278 -30.57 -3.70 -20.76
CA ALA A 278 -29.80 -2.67 -21.47
C ALA A 278 -30.32 -1.24 -21.18
N ASP A 279 -31.64 -1.08 -21.06
CA ASP A 279 -32.29 0.22 -20.88
C ASP A 279 -32.09 0.73 -19.42
N GLU A 280 -32.11 -0.16 -18.43
CA GLU A 280 -31.73 0.19 -17.04
C GLU A 280 -30.26 0.60 -16.93
N PHE A 281 -29.36 -0.03 -17.70
CA PHE A 281 -27.96 0.38 -17.71
C PHE A 281 -27.77 1.77 -18.32
N ILE A 282 -28.52 2.09 -19.38
CA ILE A 282 -28.55 3.44 -19.99
C ILE A 282 -29.03 4.47 -18.96
N ASP A 283 -30.06 4.15 -18.19
CA ASP A 283 -30.59 5.03 -17.14
C ASP A 283 -29.60 5.22 -15.98
N PHE A 284 -28.90 4.14 -15.60
CA PHE A 284 -27.78 4.20 -14.68
C PHE A 284 -26.67 5.12 -15.20
N LEU A 285 -26.24 4.97 -16.46
CA LEU A 285 -25.22 5.85 -17.06
C LEU A 285 -25.65 7.31 -17.04
N CYS A 286 -26.93 7.61 -17.33
CA CYS A 286 -27.46 8.97 -17.23
C CYS A 286 -27.26 9.54 -15.82
N LYS A 287 -27.71 8.81 -14.79
CA LYS A 287 -27.61 9.24 -13.39
C LYS A 287 -26.16 9.33 -12.89
N TYR A 288 -25.33 8.35 -13.26
CA TYR A 288 -23.92 8.27 -12.85
C TYR A 288 -23.09 9.44 -13.39
N THR A 289 -23.46 9.96 -14.56
CA THR A 289 -22.69 10.99 -15.27
C THR A 289 -23.28 12.39 -15.17
N GLU A 290 -24.50 12.51 -14.64
CA GLU A 290 -25.26 13.75 -14.57
C GLU A 290 -24.46 14.90 -13.94
N GLU A 291 -23.84 14.67 -12.78
CA GLU A 291 -23.07 15.70 -12.10
C GLU A 291 -21.87 16.17 -12.92
N SER A 292 -21.10 15.23 -13.49
CA SER A 292 -19.95 15.53 -14.34
C SER A 292 -20.34 16.32 -15.60
N VAL A 293 -21.48 15.99 -16.20
CA VAL A 293 -22.02 16.71 -17.38
C VAL A 293 -22.54 18.09 -16.99
N ARG A 294 -23.31 18.19 -15.92
CA ARG A 294 -23.85 19.46 -15.40
C ARG A 294 -22.72 20.45 -15.06
N ASN A 295 -21.66 19.96 -14.44
CA ASN A 295 -20.48 20.74 -14.04
C ASN A 295 -19.54 21.04 -15.23
N SER A 296 -19.81 20.47 -16.41
CA SER A 296 -19.04 20.74 -17.63
C SER A 296 -19.76 21.69 -18.60
N ASN A 297 -20.78 22.44 -18.14
CA ASN A 297 -21.47 23.42 -18.96
C ASN A 297 -20.50 24.53 -19.42
N PRO A 298 -20.21 24.65 -20.72
CA PRO A 298 -19.25 25.63 -21.21
C PRO A 298 -19.70 27.08 -20.98
N ASP A 299 -21.00 27.37 -21.03
CA ASP A 299 -21.53 28.72 -20.86
C ASP A 299 -21.37 29.22 -19.42
N LYS A 300 -21.37 28.31 -18.44
CA LYS A 300 -21.12 28.64 -17.02
C LYS A 300 -19.64 28.60 -16.68
N LYS A 301 -18.93 27.59 -17.18
CA LYS A 301 -17.51 27.37 -16.89
C LYS A 301 -16.62 28.40 -17.57
N PHE A 302 -16.92 28.71 -18.84
CA PHE A 302 -16.20 29.65 -19.68
C PHE A 302 -17.01 30.93 -19.96
N SER A 303 -17.78 31.40 -18.97
CA SER A 303 -18.68 32.56 -19.11
C SER A 303 -17.99 33.88 -19.49
N MET A 304 -16.67 33.98 -19.27
CA MET A 304 -15.83 35.13 -19.63
C MET A 304 -14.99 34.87 -20.90
N GLY A 305 -15.26 33.78 -21.63
CA GLY A 305 -14.57 33.41 -22.86
C GLY A 305 -13.44 32.39 -22.66
N MET A 306 -12.68 32.15 -23.73
CA MET A 306 -11.60 31.15 -23.78
C MET A 306 -10.21 31.74 -23.52
N ASP A 307 -10.12 33.04 -23.25
CA ASP A 307 -8.88 33.69 -22.87
C ASP A 307 -8.66 33.55 -21.37
N ILE A 308 -7.69 32.71 -20.98
CA ILE A 308 -7.33 32.49 -19.58
C ILE A 308 -6.91 33.79 -18.88
N GLY A 309 -6.33 34.75 -19.63
CA GLY A 309 -5.84 36.02 -19.10
C GLY A 309 -6.94 36.81 -18.38
N VAL A 310 -8.16 36.81 -18.93
CA VAL A 310 -9.32 37.52 -18.35
C VAL A 310 -9.65 37.02 -16.93
N TYR A 311 -9.54 35.71 -16.70
CA TYR A 311 -9.79 35.10 -15.40
C TYR A 311 -8.68 35.43 -14.40
N LEU A 312 -7.42 35.32 -14.85
CA LEU A 312 -6.25 35.61 -14.02
C LEU A 312 -6.16 37.09 -13.65
N ASP A 313 -6.56 37.99 -14.55
CA ASP A 313 -6.63 39.43 -14.29
C ASP A 313 -7.67 39.77 -13.24
N LYS A 314 -8.85 39.13 -13.30
CA LYS A 314 -9.90 39.31 -12.29
C LYS A 314 -9.45 38.78 -10.92
N ALA A 315 -8.87 37.59 -10.87
CA ALA A 315 -8.30 37.03 -9.64
C ALA A 315 -7.19 37.92 -9.06
N PHE A 316 -6.26 38.37 -9.89
CA PHE A 316 -5.20 39.28 -9.48
C PHE A 316 -5.76 40.60 -8.93
N GLY A 317 -6.73 41.21 -9.62
CA GLY A 317 -7.37 42.45 -9.19
C GLY A 317 -8.07 42.31 -7.84
N ASN A 318 -8.63 41.14 -7.52
CA ASN A 318 -9.21 40.87 -6.21
C ASN A 318 -8.15 40.68 -5.13
N VAL A 319 -7.11 39.88 -5.40
CA VAL A 319 -6.00 39.66 -4.44
C VAL A 319 -5.24 40.96 -4.15
N LYS A 320 -5.00 41.80 -5.15
CA LYS A 320 -4.24 43.05 -5.01
C LYS A 320 -4.88 44.07 -4.07
N LYS A 321 -6.19 43.95 -3.77
CA LYS A 321 -6.90 44.81 -2.81
C LYS A 321 -6.32 44.68 -1.41
N ASP A 322 -6.11 43.44 -0.98
CA ASP A 322 -5.62 43.12 0.37
C ASP A 322 -4.11 42.88 0.39
N TYR A 323 -3.57 42.26 -0.67
CA TYR A 323 -2.15 41.93 -0.83
C TYR A 323 -1.47 42.98 -1.72
N ARG A 324 -1.32 44.20 -1.22
CA ARG A 324 -0.90 45.37 -2.02
C ARG A 324 0.49 45.22 -2.63
N TRP A 325 1.37 44.42 -2.03
CA TRP A 325 2.71 44.12 -2.55
C TRP A 325 2.72 43.02 -3.63
N ALA A 326 1.60 42.32 -3.86
CA ALA A 326 1.55 41.20 -4.79
C ALA A 326 1.98 41.63 -6.21
N ASP A 327 3.05 41.02 -6.72
CA ASP A 327 3.57 41.31 -8.06
C ASP A 327 3.05 40.28 -9.07
N ARG A 328 2.52 40.76 -10.20
CA ARG A 328 1.91 39.88 -11.20
C ARG A 328 2.92 38.90 -11.79
N ALA A 329 4.14 39.34 -12.07
CA ALA A 329 5.16 38.48 -12.65
C ALA A 329 5.61 37.38 -11.68
N ALA A 330 5.71 37.70 -10.39
CA ALA A 330 5.99 36.71 -9.34
C ALA A 330 4.87 35.66 -9.22
N LEU A 331 3.60 36.09 -9.27
CA LEU A 331 2.44 35.19 -9.19
C LEU A 331 2.33 34.28 -10.42
N ASP A 332 2.45 34.83 -11.63
CA ASP A 332 2.39 34.06 -12.88
C ASP A 332 3.55 33.05 -12.99
N LYS A 333 4.69 33.32 -12.31
CA LYS A 333 5.79 32.37 -12.19
C LYS A 333 5.49 31.24 -11.20
N ALA A 334 4.78 31.54 -10.11
CA ALA A 334 4.46 30.57 -9.07
C ALA A 334 3.28 29.64 -9.45
N CYS A 335 2.29 30.19 -10.15
CA CYS A 335 1.05 29.50 -10.50
C CYS A 335 0.73 29.76 -11.97
N ARG A 336 0.84 28.74 -12.82
CA ARG A 336 0.50 28.83 -14.23
C ARG A 336 -0.81 28.12 -14.52
N TYR A 337 -1.72 28.80 -15.21
CA TYR A 337 -2.97 28.23 -15.67
C TYR A 337 -3.12 28.40 -17.17
N VAL A 338 -3.78 27.43 -17.78
CA VAL A 338 -4.13 27.45 -19.20
C VAL A 338 -5.53 26.88 -19.38
N ILE A 339 -6.21 27.31 -20.45
CA ILE A 339 -7.42 26.62 -20.94
C ILE A 339 -6.98 25.72 -22.09
N LYS A 340 -7.23 24.42 -21.99
CA LYS A 340 -6.88 23.47 -23.05
C LYS A 340 -7.77 22.25 -23.09
N LYS A 341 -7.70 21.52 -24.20
CA LYS A 341 -8.44 20.27 -24.35
C LYS A 341 -7.78 19.14 -23.57
N VAL A 342 -8.50 18.56 -22.62
CA VAL A 342 -8.11 17.35 -21.88
C VAL A 342 -9.13 16.26 -22.18
N LYS A 343 -8.63 15.14 -22.73
CA LYS A 343 -9.47 14.02 -23.21
C LYS A 343 -10.56 14.42 -24.23
N GLY A 344 -10.48 15.61 -24.83
CA GLY A 344 -11.42 16.09 -25.85
C GLY A 344 -12.28 17.29 -25.42
N ASP A 345 -12.39 17.56 -24.12
CA ASP A 345 -13.15 18.69 -23.58
C ASP A 345 -12.24 19.83 -23.13
N TRP A 346 -12.72 21.07 -23.24
CA TRP A 346 -12.00 22.24 -22.74
C TRP A 346 -12.04 22.28 -21.21
N GLU A 347 -10.88 22.47 -20.61
CA GLU A 347 -10.69 22.45 -19.16
C GLU A 347 -9.78 23.59 -18.71
N PHE A 348 -10.02 24.08 -17.50
CA PHE A 348 -9.03 24.85 -16.75
C PHE A 348 -7.96 23.89 -16.24
N VAL A 349 -6.69 24.17 -16.55
CA VAL A 349 -5.57 23.33 -16.16
C VAL A 349 -4.51 24.16 -15.47
N ARG A 350 -4.08 23.70 -14.31
CA ARG A 350 -2.88 24.20 -13.64
C ARG A 350 -1.66 23.43 -14.15
N ASP A 351 -0.68 24.16 -14.66
CA ASP A 351 0.58 23.64 -15.15
C ASP A 351 1.66 23.88 -14.07
N TYR A 352 2.15 22.80 -13.45
CA TYR A 352 3.21 22.88 -12.46
C TYR A 352 4.62 22.96 -13.07
N GLY A 353 4.74 22.81 -14.40
CA GLY A 353 6.01 22.74 -15.10
C GLY A 353 6.82 21.47 -14.79
N GLY A 354 7.67 21.07 -15.74
CA GLY A 354 8.65 19.99 -15.55
C GLY A 354 8.02 18.61 -15.37
N LYS A 355 8.46 17.87 -14.32
CA LYS A 355 8.07 16.47 -14.07
C LYS A 355 6.77 16.30 -13.27
N ASN A 356 6.20 17.39 -12.73
CA ASN A 356 5.10 17.32 -11.75
C ASN A 356 3.70 17.20 -12.37
N GLY A 357 3.62 16.98 -13.68
CA GLY A 357 2.36 16.75 -14.38
C GLY A 357 1.43 17.96 -14.39
N GLU A 358 0.22 17.72 -14.86
CA GLU A 358 -0.83 18.72 -15.03
C GLU A 358 -2.01 18.39 -14.13
N TYR A 359 -2.69 19.42 -13.62
CA TYR A 359 -3.87 19.25 -12.79
C TYR A 359 -5.08 19.93 -13.44
N VAL A 360 -6.13 19.15 -13.71
CA VAL A 360 -7.41 19.66 -14.19
C VAL A 360 -8.18 20.25 -13.01
N CYS A 361 -8.47 21.55 -13.07
CA CYS A 361 -9.23 22.22 -12.02
C CYS A 361 -10.71 21.82 -12.11
N ASN A 362 -11.22 21.19 -11.06
CA ASN A 362 -12.63 20.80 -10.97
C ASN A 362 -13.52 22.00 -10.59
N CYS A 363 -13.61 22.98 -11.48
CA CYS A 363 -14.40 24.19 -11.30
C CYS A 363 -15.59 24.20 -12.27
N PRO A 364 -16.83 23.98 -11.77
CA PRO A 364 -18.06 24.07 -12.57
C PRO A 364 -18.33 25.46 -13.18
N THR A 365 -17.84 26.53 -12.53
CA THR A 365 -18.09 27.92 -12.92
C THR A 365 -16.82 28.75 -13.04
N ALA A 366 -16.90 29.84 -13.81
CA ALA A 366 -15.85 30.86 -13.88
C ALA A 366 -15.49 31.43 -12.49
N GLU A 367 -16.49 31.68 -11.64
CA GLU A 367 -16.31 32.25 -10.31
C GLU A 367 -15.62 31.28 -9.34
N GLU A 368 -15.87 29.97 -9.44
CA GLU A 368 -15.13 28.97 -8.66
C GLU A 368 -13.68 28.87 -9.11
N PHE A 369 -13.44 28.93 -10.42
CA PHE A 369 -12.07 28.95 -10.94
C PHE A 369 -11.31 30.19 -10.48
N ILE A 370 -11.93 31.37 -10.58
CA ILE A 370 -11.34 32.62 -10.08
C ILE A 370 -11.02 32.52 -8.59
N ARG A 371 -11.94 32.03 -7.75
CA ARG A 371 -11.70 31.83 -6.31
C ARG A 371 -10.54 30.87 -6.03
N GLN A 372 -10.40 29.81 -6.82
CA GLN A 372 -9.27 28.90 -6.70
C GLN A 372 -7.94 29.61 -7.03
N VAL A 373 -7.90 30.37 -8.13
CA VAL A 373 -6.72 31.16 -8.52
C VAL A 373 -6.41 32.22 -7.46
N GLU A 374 -7.40 32.89 -6.90
CA GLU A 374 -7.24 33.85 -5.80
C GLU A 374 -6.52 33.20 -4.61
N ASN A 375 -6.98 32.03 -4.14
CA ASN A 375 -6.34 31.32 -3.05
C ASN A 375 -4.87 30.96 -3.37
N ASP A 376 -4.61 30.50 -4.59
CA ASP A 376 -3.24 30.18 -5.05
C ASP A 376 -2.36 31.45 -5.12
N TYR A 377 -2.91 32.58 -5.56
CA TYR A 377 -2.22 33.87 -5.63
C TYR A 377 -1.96 34.48 -4.26
N GLN A 378 -2.90 34.38 -3.32
CA GLN A 378 -2.70 34.83 -1.92
C GLN A 378 -1.52 34.10 -1.29
N ASN A 379 -1.48 32.76 -1.42
CA ASN A 379 -0.39 31.94 -0.91
C ASN A 379 0.96 32.31 -1.54
N ALA A 380 0.99 32.55 -2.86
CA ALA A 380 2.20 32.95 -3.54
C ALA A 380 2.65 34.37 -3.14
N ALA A 381 1.72 35.31 -2.96
CA ALA A 381 2.01 36.67 -2.50
C ALA A 381 2.59 36.69 -1.08
N LEU A 382 2.06 35.86 -0.17
CA LEU A 382 2.58 35.72 1.20
C LEU A 382 4.00 35.13 1.22
N ARG A 383 4.28 34.17 0.35
CA ARG A 383 5.63 33.56 0.25
C ARG A 383 6.65 34.50 -0.37
N ALA A 384 6.22 35.37 -1.28
CA ALA A 384 7.10 36.34 -1.94
C ALA A 384 7.52 37.50 -1.03
N ASN A 385 6.83 37.71 0.09
CA ASN A 385 7.08 38.79 1.03
C ASN A 385 7.79 38.25 2.27
N PRO A 386 9.10 38.50 2.44
CA PRO A 386 9.87 37.89 3.50
C PRO A 386 9.44 38.41 4.87
N VAL A 387 9.58 37.53 5.87
CA VAL A 387 9.38 37.89 7.28
C VAL A 387 10.62 38.65 7.76
N VAL A 388 10.42 39.84 8.32
CA VAL A 388 11.50 40.68 8.86
C VAL A 388 11.54 40.69 10.39
N ASP A 389 10.45 40.32 11.05
CA ASP A 389 10.39 40.22 12.50
C ASP A 389 9.33 39.20 12.95
N VAL A 390 9.51 38.60 14.12
CA VAL A 390 8.60 37.58 14.67
C VAL A 390 8.36 37.77 16.15
N TYR A 391 7.13 37.51 16.57
CA TYR A 391 6.74 37.49 17.97
C TYR A 391 5.93 36.23 18.27
N LEU A 392 6.31 35.54 19.33
CA LEU A 392 5.62 34.35 19.83
C LEU A 392 4.99 34.71 21.17
N PRO A 393 3.66 34.91 21.24
CA PRO A 393 2.99 35.13 22.51
C PRO A 393 3.22 33.95 23.44
N GLU A 394 3.47 34.24 24.71
CA GLU A 394 3.53 33.23 25.75
C GLU A 394 2.10 32.84 26.14
N PHE A 395 1.72 31.60 25.84
CA PHE A 395 0.45 31.03 26.27
C PHE A 395 0.68 29.82 27.19
N GLY A 396 -0.24 29.62 28.13
CA GLY A 396 -0.26 28.45 29.00
C GLY A 396 -0.61 27.17 28.23
N HIS A 397 -0.79 26.06 28.94
CA HIS A 397 -1.24 24.83 28.30
C HIS A 397 -2.70 25.00 27.82
N VAL A 398 -2.87 25.19 26.51
CA VAL A 398 -4.18 25.24 25.85
C VAL A 398 -4.45 23.86 25.27
N ASP A 399 -5.29 23.08 25.96
CA ASP A 399 -5.83 21.80 25.49
C ASP A 399 -7.25 22.03 24.96
N LEU A 400 -7.46 21.74 23.68
CA LEU A 400 -8.77 21.80 23.04
C LEU A 400 -9.09 20.43 22.45
N HIS A 401 -9.96 19.68 23.13
CA HIS A 401 -10.38 18.33 22.72
C HIS A 401 -9.20 17.34 22.51
N GLY A 402 -8.13 17.46 23.31
CA GLY A 402 -6.93 16.61 23.23
C GLY A 402 -5.85 17.15 22.27
N TRP A 403 -6.06 18.32 21.67
CA TRP A 403 -5.10 18.99 20.81
C TRP A 403 -4.41 20.11 21.58
N TYR A 404 -3.08 20.11 21.53
CA TYR A 404 -2.26 21.14 22.15
C TYR A 404 -1.91 22.21 21.13
N LEU A 405 -2.06 23.48 21.51
CA LEU A 405 -1.46 24.57 20.75
C LEU A 405 0.07 24.45 20.87
N GLU A 406 0.74 24.15 19.78
CA GLU A 406 2.20 23.96 19.72
C GLU A 406 2.92 25.25 19.38
N ARG A 407 2.32 26.07 18.51
CA ARG A 407 2.88 27.34 18.06
C ARG A 407 1.79 28.35 17.76
N TYR A 408 2.02 29.59 18.17
CA TYR A 408 1.27 30.76 17.74
C TYR A 408 2.29 31.86 17.48
N GLN A 409 2.53 32.22 16.22
CA GLN A 409 3.59 33.15 15.85
C GLN A 409 3.06 34.27 14.98
N PHE A 410 3.09 35.49 15.49
CA PHE A 410 2.93 36.69 14.69
C PHE A 410 4.22 36.98 13.94
N SER A 411 4.12 37.29 12.66
CA SER A 411 5.25 37.58 11.79
C SER A 411 4.98 38.90 11.08
N LYS A 412 5.92 39.82 11.15
CA LYS A 412 5.92 41.07 10.39
C LYS A 412 6.60 40.85 9.05
N LEU A 413 5.95 41.28 7.99
CA LEU A 413 6.44 41.17 6.62
C LEU A 413 7.24 42.41 6.23
N GLU A 414 8.10 42.30 5.22
CA GLU A 414 8.91 43.41 4.70
C GLU A 414 8.03 44.58 4.21
N SER A 415 6.83 44.29 3.70
CA SER A 415 5.84 45.32 3.36
C SER A 415 5.33 46.13 4.57
N GLY A 416 5.56 45.66 5.80
CA GLY A 416 5.02 46.22 7.03
C GLY A 416 3.71 45.58 7.50
N ASP A 417 3.12 44.69 6.69
CA ASP A 417 1.92 43.92 7.06
C ASP A 417 2.25 42.74 7.99
N TYR A 418 1.22 42.07 8.52
CA TYR A 418 1.40 40.99 9.49
C TYR A 418 0.67 39.72 9.06
N LYS A 419 1.21 38.58 9.48
CA LYS A 419 0.57 37.27 9.38
C LYS A 419 0.74 36.50 10.69
N VAL A 420 -0.11 35.52 10.92
CA VAL A 420 0.03 34.59 12.04
C VAL A 420 0.14 33.16 11.54
N ASP A 421 1.09 32.42 12.10
CA ASP A 421 1.22 30.97 11.92
C ASP A 421 0.74 30.28 13.19
N VAL A 422 -0.22 29.37 13.03
CA VAL A 422 -0.85 28.62 14.12
C VAL A 422 -0.65 27.14 13.89
N GLN A 423 -0.04 26.46 14.86
CA GLN A 423 0.17 25.02 14.83
C GLN A 423 -0.47 24.38 16.06
N ALA A 424 -1.33 23.40 15.85
CA ALA A 424 -1.96 22.61 16.91
C ALA A 424 -1.93 21.12 16.57
N GLY A 425 -1.74 20.26 17.58
CA GLY A 425 -1.63 18.81 17.40
C GLY A 425 -1.47 18.00 18.69
N ASP A 426 -1.35 16.67 18.54
CA ASP A 426 -1.17 15.70 19.64
C ASP A 426 0.24 15.09 19.67
N ARG A 427 1.32 15.86 19.42
CA ARG A 427 2.71 15.37 19.31
C ARG A 427 2.97 14.31 18.21
N VAL A 428 1.95 13.65 17.65
CA VAL A 428 2.05 12.58 16.62
C VAL A 428 1.34 12.98 15.32
N THR A 429 0.27 13.76 15.42
CA THR A 429 -0.47 14.37 14.31
C THR A 429 -0.69 15.85 14.60
N GLY A 430 -0.16 16.72 13.72
CA GLY A 430 -0.27 18.17 13.87
C GLY A 430 -0.60 18.84 12.54
N GLY A 431 -1.43 19.89 12.61
CA GLY A 431 -1.80 20.74 11.49
C GLY A 431 -1.33 22.17 11.73
N GLY A 432 -0.70 22.78 10.72
CA GLY A 432 -0.31 24.19 10.71
C GLY A 432 -1.19 24.98 9.75
N ARG A 433 -1.53 26.22 10.11
CA ARG A 433 -2.25 27.14 9.23
C ARG A 433 -1.70 28.56 9.39
N GLU A 434 -1.43 29.18 8.25
CA GLU A 434 -1.00 30.57 8.16
C GLU A 434 -2.20 31.46 7.78
N PHE A 435 -2.35 32.58 8.48
CA PHE A 435 -3.40 33.56 8.25
C PHE A 435 -2.79 34.95 8.02
N PHE A 436 -3.20 35.62 6.95
CA PHE A 436 -2.85 37.01 6.73
C PHE A 436 -3.75 37.93 7.57
N ILE A 437 -3.14 38.85 8.33
CA ILE A 437 -3.90 39.85 9.10
C ILE A 437 -4.18 41.01 8.16
N THR A 438 -5.44 41.13 7.72
CA THR A 438 -5.79 42.12 6.71
C THR A 438 -5.59 43.55 7.23
N PRO A 439 -5.27 44.52 6.35
CA PRO A 439 -5.07 45.92 6.76
C PRO A 439 -6.26 46.53 7.52
N HIS A 440 -7.49 46.05 7.27
CA HIS A 440 -8.70 46.50 7.95
C HIS A 440 -8.67 46.26 9.48
N CYS A 441 -7.95 45.23 9.96
CA CYS A 441 -7.75 45.03 11.39
C CYS A 441 -7.03 46.23 12.03
N PHE A 442 -6.04 46.79 11.34
CA PHE A 442 -5.22 47.91 11.82
C PHE A 442 -5.88 49.28 11.69
N GLU A 443 -7.06 49.37 11.05
CA GLU A 443 -7.89 50.58 11.07
C GLU A 443 -8.59 50.77 12.43
N ALA A 444 -8.48 49.80 13.34
CA ALA A 444 -8.97 49.90 14.71
C ALA A 444 -8.20 50.97 15.50
N LYS A 445 -8.92 51.77 16.30
CA LYS A 445 -8.31 52.86 17.09
C LYS A 445 -7.68 52.36 18.37
N THR A 446 -8.12 51.21 18.87
CA THR A 446 -7.64 50.61 20.10
C THR A 446 -7.19 49.17 19.85
N TYR A 447 -6.30 48.67 20.70
CA TYR A 447 -5.86 47.27 20.65
C TYR A 447 -7.01 46.29 20.88
N ASP A 448 -7.98 46.69 21.72
CA ASP A 448 -9.17 45.90 22.00
C ASP A 448 -10.03 45.72 20.74
N GLU A 449 -10.29 46.82 20.01
CA GLU A 449 -10.99 46.80 18.72
C GLU A 449 -10.21 46.02 17.64
N PHE A 450 -8.87 46.08 17.66
CA PHE A 450 -8.03 45.30 16.76
C PHE A 450 -8.24 43.80 17.01
N LEU A 451 -8.19 43.36 18.27
CA LEU A 451 -8.35 41.96 18.63
C LEU A 451 -9.74 41.43 18.25
N ASP A 452 -10.80 42.25 18.37
CA ASP A 452 -12.14 41.86 17.92
C ASP A 452 -12.15 41.54 16.42
N ARG A 453 -11.57 42.42 15.59
CA ARG A 453 -11.48 42.20 14.12
C ARG A 453 -10.55 41.05 13.77
N TYR A 454 -9.42 40.92 14.47
CA TYR A 454 -8.44 39.86 14.26
C TYR A 454 -9.03 38.47 14.53
N LEU A 455 -9.83 38.33 15.58
CA LEU A 455 -10.45 37.05 15.95
C LEU A 455 -11.55 36.61 14.98
N GLU A 456 -12.02 37.48 14.08
CA GLU A 456 -12.85 37.07 12.93
C GLU A 456 -12.02 36.35 11.85
N ILE A 457 -10.73 36.70 11.71
CA ILE A 457 -9.80 36.09 10.74
C ILE A 457 -9.24 34.78 11.30
N VAL A 458 -8.83 34.83 12.56
CA VAL A 458 -8.22 33.71 13.27
C VAL A 458 -9.21 33.32 14.36
N PRO A 459 -10.20 32.46 14.06
CA PRO A 459 -11.28 32.16 14.99
C PRO A 459 -10.70 31.56 16.27
N GLY A 460 -10.59 32.40 17.31
CA GLY A 460 -9.87 32.07 18.54
C GLY A 460 -10.40 30.83 19.24
N GLY A 461 -11.73 30.60 19.16
CA GLY A 461 -12.38 29.39 19.67
C GLY A 461 -11.94 28.09 18.99
N SER A 462 -11.41 28.15 17.76
CA SER A 462 -10.91 26.95 17.05
C SER A 462 -9.50 26.53 17.49
N PHE A 463 -8.76 27.42 18.16
CA PHE A 463 -7.39 27.17 18.61
C PHE A 463 -7.20 27.38 20.12
N GLY A 464 -8.31 27.58 20.85
CA GLY A 464 -8.34 27.76 22.30
C GLY A 464 -7.68 29.06 22.79
N LEU A 465 -7.41 30.00 21.88
CA LEU A 465 -6.89 31.33 22.19
C LEU A 465 -8.02 32.36 22.16
N CYS A 466 -8.35 32.94 23.31
CA CYS A 466 -9.39 33.96 23.44
C CYS A 466 -8.80 35.38 23.54
N LYS A 467 -9.67 36.39 23.39
CA LYS A 467 -9.30 37.81 23.50
C LYS A 467 -8.60 38.11 24.83
N GLU A 468 -9.08 37.51 25.93
CA GLU A 468 -8.56 37.71 27.28
C GLU A 468 -7.10 37.26 27.45
N GLN A 469 -6.66 36.27 26.67
CA GLN A 469 -5.28 35.80 26.68
C GLN A 469 -4.35 36.72 25.89
N LEU A 470 -4.84 37.32 24.80
CA LEU A 470 -4.05 38.21 23.94
C LEU A 470 -4.04 39.67 24.41
N ILE A 471 -5.10 40.11 25.10
CA ILE A 471 -5.27 41.53 25.49
C ILE A 471 -4.25 41.99 26.54
N ASN A 472 -3.79 41.06 27.38
CA ASN A 472 -2.84 41.33 28.45
C ASN A 472 -1.36 41.22 28.00
N ASP A 473 -1.11 40.77 26.77
CA ASP A 473 0.25 40.67 26.24
C ASP A 473 0.75 42.05 25.75
N ALA A 474 1.44 42.76 26.66
CA ALA A 474 2.00 44.07 26.36
C ALA A 474 3.08 44.06 25.27
N LYS A 475 3.79 42.94 25.09
CA LYS A 475 4.82 42.81 24.05
C LYS A 475 4.16 42.59 22.69
N LEU A 476 3.12 41.76 22.60
CA LEU A 476 2.31 41.60 21.40
C LEU A 476 1.68 42.92 20.98
N LYS A 477 1.10 43.63 21.94
CA LYS A 477 0.51 44.96 21.71
C LYS A 477 1.54 45.93 21.10
N SER A 478 2.72 46.02 21.70
CA SER A 478 3.81 46.85 21.19
C SER A 478 4.33 46.38 19.82
N PHE A 479 4.39 45.06 19.58
CA PHE A 479 4.83 44.48 18.31
C PHE A 479 3.88 44.85 17.15
N LEU A 480 2.57 44.88 17.43
CA LEU A 480 1.53 45.27 16.48
C LEU A 480 1.38 46.79 16.35
N GLY A 481 2.07 47.58 17.18
CA GLY A 481 2.11 49.05 17.11
C GLY A 481 1.00 49.79 17.86
N TYR A 482 0.42 49.18 18.90
CA TYR A 482 -0.68 49.74 19.71
C TYR A 482 -0.27 50.22 21.10
#